data_AF-A0A318VPP0-F1
#
_entry.id   AF-A0A318VPP0-F1
#
_cell.length_a   1.000
_cell.length_b   1.000
_cell.length_c   1.000
_cell.angle_alpha   90.00
_cell.angle_beta   90.00
_cell.angle_gamma   90.00
#
_symmetry.space_group_name_H-M   'P 1'
#
loop_
_entity.id
_entity.type
_entity.pdbx_description
1 polymer ?
#
loop_
_entity_poly.entity_id
_entity_poly.type
_entity_poly.pdbx_seq_one_letter_code
_entity_poly.pdbx_strand_id
1 'polypeptide(L)'
;MTQEQQPQGEPALREALEQARERIRELEASREDARQTLEELQLHQEELRTQNEELRQTQQALAQASQRYQDLFDFAPVAFFVLDASGETLEVNRTATRMLGLPRSHLLQQPLRRFLDTGSREPFHQLLAAAGHGAPPDDFELVLNTPEQAELHVHASLSPDHDPEGLRFRLAMVDVTARKRAEQHQRLAATVFEESNEGIIVTDARARIQRVNRAFTIVTGYQEDEVVGRTPGLLSSGRHDRSFYEHMWNRLQEEGHWMGEVWNRRKNGET
;
A
#
# COMPACT_ATOMS: atom_id res chain seq x y z
N MET A 1 -87.69 -80.37 40.80
CA MET A 1 -87.29 -79.76 39.52
C MET A 1 -87.02 -78.29 39.76
N THR A 2 -85.77 -77.91 40.00
CA THR A 2 -85.24 -76.62 39.57
C THR A 2 -83.72 -76.76 39.60
N GLN A 3 -83.14 -76.93 38.41
CA GLN A 3 -81.71 -76.81 38.16
C GLN A 3 -81.35 -75.33 38.25
N GLU A 4 -80.48 -74.95 39.19
CA GLU A 4 -79.71 -73.71 39.06
C GLU A 4 -78.50 -74.03 38.18
N GLN A 5 -78.52 -73.49 36.97
CA GLN A 5 -77.39 -73.43 36.06
C GLN A 5 -76.32 -72.48 36.64
N GLN A 6 -75.08 -72.96 36.63
CA GLN A 6 -73.81 -72.36 37.05
C GLN A 6 -73.62 -70.88 36.67
N PRO A 7 -72.73 -70.12 37.34
CA PRO A 7 -71.96 -69.11 36.65
C PRO A 7 -70.71 -69.77 36.05
N GLN A 8 -70.77 -70.23 34.80
CA GLN A 8 -69.59 -70.57 33.99
C GLN A 8 -68.71 -69.33 33.64
N GLY A 9 -68.99 -68.15 34.20
CA GLY A 9 -68.32 -66.88 33.88
C GLY A 9 -67.12 -66.51 34.76
N GLU A 10 -66.94 -67.11 35.95
CA GLU A 10 -65.84 -66.75 36.86
C GLU A 10 -64.41 -67.03 36.33
N PRO A 11 -64.12 -68.13 35.60
CA PRO A 11 -62.80 -68.38 35.04
C PRO A 11 -62.50 -67.44 33.86
N ALA A 12 -63.48 -67.21 32.97
CA ALA A 12 -63.35 -66.32 31.82
C ALA A 12 -63.17 -64.84 32.23
N LEU A 13 -63.82 -64.42 33.31
CA LEU A 13 -63.66 -63.07 33.86
C LEU A 13 -62.27 -62.88 34.50
N ARG A 14 -61.71 -63.92 35.15
CA ARG A 14 -60.34 -63.89 35.70
C ARG A 14 -59.28 -63.83 34.61
N GLU A 15 -59.44 -64.62 33.56
CA GLU A 15 -58.53 -64.65 32.40
C GLU A 15 -58.55 -63.31 31.65
N ALA A 16 -59.73 -62.72 31.45
CA ALA A 16 -59.87 -61.37 30.88
C ALA A 16 -59.25 -60.28 31.78
N LEU A 17 -59.34 -60.41 33.10
CA LEU A 17 -58.73 -59.48 34.05
C LEU A 17 -57.19 -59.60 34.08
N GLU A 18 -56.64 -60.81 33.92
CA GLU A 18 -55.21 -61.04 33.76
C GLU A 18 -54.70 -60.46 32.43
N GLN A 19 -55.37 -60.74 31.32
CA GLN A 19 -55.03 -60.16 30.01
C GLN A 19 -55.08 -58.63 30.03
N ALA A 20 -56.09 -58.04 30.67
CA ALA A 20 -56.17 -56.59 30.85
C ALA A 20 -55.02 -56.04 31.69
N ARG A 21 -54.61 -56.74 32.76
CA ARG A 21 -53.46 -56.36 33.61
C ARG A 21 -52.13 -56.46 32.87
N GLU A 22 -51.93 -57.50 32.06
CA GLU A 22 -50.75 -57.62 31.22
C GLU A 22 -50.70 -56.51 30.16
N ARG A 23 -51.85 -56.23 29.51
CA ARG A 23 -51.94 -55.14 28.53
C ARG A 23 -51.66 -53.77 29.13
N ILE A 24 -52.11 -53.52 30.36
CA ILE A 24 -51.80 -52.30 31.10
C ILE A 24 -50.30 -52.20 31.38
N ARG A 25 -49.64 -53.29 31.83
CA ARG A 25 -48.19 -53.29 32.05
C ARG A 25 -47.40 -53.06 30.76
N GLU A 26 -47.80 -53.67 29.64
CA GLU A 26 -47.19 -53.43 28.33
C GLU A 26 -47.34 -51.97 27.89
N LEU A 27 -48.53 -51.38 28.07
CA LEU A 27 -48.80 -49.98 27.75
C LEU A 27 -48.03 -49.01 28.65
N GLU A 28 -47.89 -49.33 29.94
CA GLU A 28 -47.09 -48.54 30.88
C GLU A 28 -45.60 -48.57 30.53
N ALA A 29 -45.06 -49.74 30.19
CA ALA A 29 -43.67 -49.88 29.73
C ALA A 29 -43.43 -49.12 28.42
N SER A 30 -44.33 -49.28 27.43
CA SER A 30 -44.22 -48.55 26.16
C SER A 30 -44.37 -47.03 26.33
N ARG A 31 -45.19 -46.57 27.29
CA ARG A 31 -45.33 -45.15 27.62
C ARG A 31 -44.05 -44.59 28.23
N GLU A 32 -43.38 -45.37 29.09
CA GLU A 32 -42.12 -44.95 29.71
C GLU A 32 -40.98 -44.89 28.68
N ASP A 33 -40.86 -45.89 27.81
CA ASP A 33 -39.89 -45.87 26.70
C ASP A 33 -40.11 -44.67 25.75
N ALA A 34 -41.38 -44.38 25.44
CA ALA A 34 -41.74 -43.22 24.61
C ALA A 34 -41.39 -41.89 25.31
N ARG A 35 -41.55 -41.83 26.64
CA ARG A 35 -41.19 -40.65 27.43
C ARG A 35 -39.68 -40.44 27.46
N GLN A 36 -38.90 -41.50 27.68
CA GLN A 36 -37.44 -41.44 27.67
C GLN A 36 -36.90 -41.01 26.30
N THR A 37 -37.45 -41.56 25.21
CA THR A 37 -37.09 -41.17 23.84
C THR A 37 -37.41 -39.69 23.55
N LEU A 38 -38.53 -39.19 24.08
CA LEU A 38 -38.92 -37.79 23.94
C LEU A 38 -37.95 -36.85 24.66
N GLU A 39 -37.52 -37.21 25.88
CA GLU A 39 -36.53 -36.45 26.66
C GLU A 39 -35.16 -36.42 25.94
N GLU A 40 -34.71 -37.54 25.38
CA GLU A 40 -33.48 -37.60 24.56
C GLU A 40 -33.58 -36.73 23.30
N LEU A 41 -34.71 -36.78 22.59
CA LEU A 41 -34.95 -35.93 21.42
C LEU A 41 -34.99 -34.44 21.76
N GLN A 42 -35.61 -34.07 22.88
CA GLN A 42 -35.63 -32.69 23.34
C GLN A 42 -34.22 -32.17 23.65
N LEU A 43 -33.41 -32.99 24.33
CA LEU A 43 -32.02 -32.65 24.63
C LEU A 43 -31.19 -32.48 23.34
N HIS A 44 -31.34 -33.39 22.38
CA HIS A 44 -30.69 -33.26 21.07
C HIS A 44 -31.14 -32.03 20.29
N GLN A 45 -32.42 -31.66 20.37
CA GLN A 45 -32.95 -30.45 19.73
C GLN A 45 -32.37 -29.18 20.36
N GLU A 46 -32.23 -29.13 21.69
CA GLU A 46 -31.59 -28.01 22.37
C GLU A 46 -30.10 -27.88 22.02
N GLU A 47 -29.38 -29.00 21.94
CA GLU A 47 -27.98 -29.02 21.53
C GLU A 47 -27.82 -28.51 20.07
N LEU A 48 -28.59 -29.05 19.13
CA LEU A 48 -28.56 -28.61 17.73
C LEU A 48 -28.92 -27.14 17.56
N ARG A 49 -29.86 -26.63 18.38
CA ARG A 49 -30.23 -25.21 18.35
C ARG A 49 -29.07 -24.33 18.81
N THR A 50 -28.35 -24.76 19.85
CA THR A 50 -27.18 -24.06 20.36
C THR A 50 -26.05 -24.07 19.33
N GLN A 51 -25.73 -25.24 18.75
CA GLN A 51 -24.72 -25.36 17.69
C GLN A 51 -25.05 -24.51 16.45
N ASN A 52 -26.32 -24.45 16.03
CA ASN A 52 -26.74 -23.60 14.92
C ASN A 52 -26.57 -22.12 15.22
N GLU A 53 -26.88 -21.69 16.45
CA GLU A 53 -26.69 -20.29 16.86
C GLU A 53 -25.20 -19.92 16.91
N GLU A 54 -24.36 -20.78 17.49
CA GLU A 54 -22.89 -20.58 17.49
C GLU A 54 -22.30 -20.53 16.07
N LEU A 55 -22.75 -21.44 15.19
CA LEU A 55 -22.33 -21.45 13.79
C LEU A 55 -22.73 -20.16 13.08
N ARG A 56 -23.96 -19.70 13.28
CA ARG A 56 -24.48 -18.46 12.70
C ARG A 56 -23.68 -17.26 13.19
N GLN A 57 -23.37 -17.18 14.48
CA GLN A 57 -22.54 -16.12 15.04
C GLN A 57 -21.12 -16.15 14.46
N THR A 58 -20.52 -17.33 14.35
CA THR A 58 -19.18 -17.52 13.76
C THR A 58 -19.16 -17.10 12.29
N GLN A 59 -20.16 -17.50 11.51
CA GLN A 59 -20.30 -17.09 10.10
C GLN A 59 -20.46 -15.58 9.97
N GLN A 60 -21.24 -14.95 10.83
CA GLN A 60 -21.46 -13.51 10.81
C GLN A 60 -20.18 -12.74 11.19
N ALA A 61 -19.45 -13.19 12.22
CA ALA A 61 -18.17 -12.62 12.61
C ALA A 61 -17.12 -12.76 11.49
N LEU A 62 -17.05 -13.93 10.86
CA LEU A 62 -16.16 -14.19 9.73
C LEU A 62 -16.50 -13.28 8.54
N ALA A 63 -17.79 -13.13 8.20
CA ALA A 63 -18.23 -12.24 7.13
C ALA A 63 -17.83 -10.77 7.42
N GLN A 64 -18.00 -10.31 8.67
CA GLN A 64 -17.58 -8.96 9.06
C GLN A 64 -16.06 -8.77 9.01
N ALA A 65 -15.29 -9.76 9.45
CA ALA A 65 -13.83 -9.72 9.39
C ALA A 65 -13.34 -9.71 7.93
N SER A 66 -13.92 -10.56 7.08
CA SER A 66 -13.62 -10.63 5.64
C SER A 66 -13.93 -9.32 4.93
N GLN A 67 -15.10 -8.71 5.19
CA GLN A 67 -15.46 -7.41 4.62
C GLN A 67 -14.48 -6.31 5.06
N ARG A 68 -14.15 -6.25 6.36
CA ARG A 68 -13.19 -5.27 6.89
C ARG A 68 -11.82 -5.43 6.25
N TYR A 69 -11.35 -6.66 6.06
CA TYR A 69 -10.10 -6.93 5.36
C TYR A 69 -10.14 -6.42 3.93
N GLN A 70 -11.19 -6.78 3.16
CA GLN A 70 -11.34 -6.34 1.77
C GLN A 70 -11.34 -4.82 1.66
N ASP A 71 -12.05 -4.13 2.54
CA ASP A 71 -12.10 -2.66 2.52
C ASP A 71 -10.72 -2.05 2.81
N LEU A 72 -10.04 -2.51 3.86
CA LEU A 72 -8.70 -2.02 4.21
C LEU A 72 -7.69 -2.29 3.10
N PHE A 73 -7.77 -3.46 2.45
CA PHE A 73 -6.90 -3.85 1.36
C PHE A 73 -7.17 -3.01 0.09
N ASP A 74 -8.44 -2.93 -0.35
CA ASP A 74 -8.82 -2.24 -1.59
C ASP A 74 -8.66 -0.72 -1.52
N PHE A 75 -8.92 -0.12 -0.36
CA PHE A 75 -8.87 1.34 -0.18
C PHE A 75 -7.56 1.85 0.43
N ALA A 76 -6.59 0.97 0.68
CA ALA A 76 -5.26 1.39 1.10
C ALA A 76 -4.65 2.38 0.09
N PRO A 77 -4.01 3.48 0.54
CA PRO A 77 -3.35 4.46 -0.34
C PRO A 77 -2.00 3.96 -0.89
N VAL A 78 -1.71 2.66 -0.73
CA VAL A 78 -0.50 1.98 -1.17
C VAL A 78 -0.90 0.84 -2.10
N ALA A 79 -0.14 0.61 -3.15
CA ALA A 79 -0.37 -0.53 -4.04
C ALA A 79 0.10 -1.81 -3.36
N PHE A 80 -0.82 -2.74 -3.14
CA PHE A 80 -0.53 -4.03 -2.53
C PHE A 80 -0.61 -5.15 -3.55
N PHE A 81 0.36 -6.05 -3.48
CA PHE A 81 0.42 -7.31 -4.22
C PHE A 81 0.72 -8.43 -3.24
N VAL A 82 0.02 -9.55 -3.39
CA VAL A 82 0.40 -10.83 -2.80
C VAL A 82 0.93 -11.68 -3.93
N LEU A 83 2.15 -12.17 -3.77
CA LEU A 83 2.85 -12.98 -4.74
C LEU A 83 3.04 -14.40 -4.20
N ASP A 84 3.07 -15.39 -5.10
CA ASP A 84 3.52 -16.73 -4.78
C ASP A 84 5.06 -16.80 -4.67
N ALA A 85 5.60 -17.99 -4.39
CA ALA A 85 7.05 -18.23 -4.33
C ALA A 85 7.78 -17.98 -5.67
N SER A 86 7.07 -17.98 -6.81
CA SER A 86 7.63 -17.76 -8.14
C SER A 86 7.55 -16.31 -8.62
N GLY A 87 6.87 -15.44 -7.87
CA GLY A 87 6.62 -14.03 -8.18
C GLY A 87 5.37 -13.78 -9.02
N GLU A 88 4.45 -14.75 -9.12
CA GLU A 88 3.13 -14.61 -9.71
C GLU A 88 2.16 -13.91 -8.76
N THR A 89 1.35 -13.00 -9.30
CA THR A 89 0.40 -12.21 -8.51
C THR A 89 -0.83 -13.04 -8.16
N LEU A 90 -1.00 -13.34 -6.87
CA LEU A 90 -2.17 -14.01 -6.30
C LEU A 90 -3.28 -13.02 -5.97
N GLU A 91 -2.91 -11.89 -5.34
CA GLU A 91 -3.86 -10.83 -4.98
C GLU A 91 -3.28 -9.45 -5.30
N VAL A 92 -4.18 -8.51 -5.58
CA VAL A 92 -3.82 -7.13 -5.91
C VAL A 92 -4.96 -6.20 -5.53
N ASN A 93 -4.65 -5.06 -4.94
CA ASN A 93 -5.66 -4.09 -4.53
C ASN A 93 -6.03 -3.08 -5.63
N ARG A 94 -7.06 -2.26 -5.39
CA ARG A 94 -7.48 -1.24 -6.37
C ARG A 94 -6.41 -0.19 -6.63
N THR A 95 -5.65 0.23 -5.61
CA THR A 95 -4.59 1.22 -5.79
C THR A 95 -3.50 0.71 -6.74
N ALA A 96 -3.13 -0.57 -6.66
CA ALA A 96 -2.21 -1.21 -7.60
C ALA A 96 -2.76 -1.25 -9.04
N THR A 97 -4.04 -1.59 -9.24
CA THR A 97 -4.65 -1.58 -10.59
C THR A 97 -4.64 -0.18 -11.21
N ARG A 98 -4.92 0.84 -10.41
CA ARG A 98 -4.93 2.25 -10.84
C ARG A 98 -3.52 2.75 -11.14
N MET A 99 -2.55 2.39 -10.29
CA MET A 99 -1.15 2.74 -10.46
C MET A 99 -0.54 2.13 -11.72
N LEU A 100 -0.90 0.88 -12.06
CA LEU A 100 -0.41 0.20 -13.26
C LEU A 100 -1.22 0.50 -14.52
N GLY A 101 -2.36 1.19 -14.42
CA GLY A 101 -3.27 1.43 -15.55
C GLY A 101 -3.85 0.14 -16.14
N LEU A 102 -3.95 -0.94 -15.35
CA LEU A 102 -4.31 -2.27 -15.82
C LEU A 102 -5.47 -2.86 -15.00
N PRO A 103 -6.43 -3.54 -15.65
CA PRO A 103 -7.50 -4.21 -14.93
C PRO A 103 -6.95 -5.37 -14.11
N ARG A 104 -7.61 -5.67 -12.98
CA ARG A 104 -7.23 -6.76 -12.06
C ARG A 104 -7.01 -8.10 -12.79
N SER A 105 -7.82 -8.40 -13.82
CA SER A 105 -7.70 -9.63 -14.63
C SER A 105 -6.37 -9.77 -15.38
N HIS A 106 -5.68 -8.67 -15.69
CA HIS A 106 -4.36 -8.70 -16.35
C HIS A 106 -3.20 -8.75 -15.35
N LEU A 107 -3.47 -8.52 -14.07
CA LEU A 107 -2.46 -8.57 -13.01
C LEU A 107 -2.49 -9.92 -12.32
N LEU A 108 -3.68 -10.47 -12.04
CA LEU A 108 -3.84 -11.78 -11.43
C LEU A 108 -3.23 -12.89 -12.29
N GLN A 109 -2.54 -13.83 -11.63
CA GLN A 109 -1.84 -14.95 -12.24
C GLN A 109 -0.83 -14.53 -13.31
N GLN A 110 -0.35 -13.29 -13.24
CA GLN A 110 0.75 -12.81 -14.06
C GLN A 110 1.98 -12.56 -13.20
N PRO A 111 3.18 -12.89 -13.70
CA PRO A 111 4.41 -12.67 -12.97
C PRO A 111 4.74 -11.17 -12.97
N LEU A 112 4.99 -10.60 -11.79
CA LEU A 112 5.21 -9.16 -11.63
C LEU A 112 6.40 -8.65 -12.47
N ARG A 113 7.42 -9.51 -12.69
CA ARG A 113 8.59 -9.23 -13.53
C ARG A 113 8.26 -8.79 -14.95
N ARG A 114 7.07 -9.12 -15.46
CA ARG A 114 6.60 -8.69 -16.79
C ARG A 114 6.47 -7.17 -16.88
N PHE A 115 6.09 -6.52 -15.79
CA PHE A 115 5.90 -5.08 -15.70
C PHE A 115 7.16 -4.34 -15.27
N LEU A 116 8.20 -5.04 -14.82
CA LEU A 116 9.48 -4.44 -14.47
C LEU A 116 10.26 -4.04 -15.72
N ASP A 117 10.97 -2.92 -15.61
CA ASP A 117 12.03 -2.54 -16.54
C ASP A 117 13.12 -3.62 -16.60
N THR A 118 13.85 -3.66 -17.71
CA THR A 118 14.93 -4.61 -17.96
C THR A 118 16.00 -4.61 -16.86
N GLY A 119 16.36 -3.43 -16.33
CA GLY A 119 17.33 -3.29 -15.24
C GLY A 119 16.83 -3.78 -13.89
N SER A 120 15.53 -3.69 -13.63
CA SER A 120 14.90 -4.06 -12.35
C SER A 120 14.52 -5.55 -12.25
N ARG A 121 14.51 -6.30 -13.36
CA ARG A 121 14.11 -7.73 -13.39
C ARG A 121 15.02 -8.65 -12.59
N GLU A 122 16.33 -8.57 -12.82
CA GLU A 122 17.31 -9.46 -12.19
C GLU A 122 17.46 -9.16 -10.69
N PRO A 123 17.59 -7.89 -10.24
CA PRO A 123 17.59 -7.56 -8.82
C PRO A 123 16.33 -8.05 -8.11
N PHE A 124 15.15 -7.92 -8.74
CA PHE A 124 13.90 -8.39 -8.14
C PHE A 124 13.84 -9.92 -8.01
N HIS A 125 14.36 -10.67 -8.97
CA HIS A 125 14.44 -12.12 -8.87
C HIS A 125 15.36 -12.56 -7.71
N GLN A 126 16.53 -11.91 -7.58
CA GLN A 126 17.46 -12.16 -6.49
C GLN A 126 16.86 -11.79 -5.12
N LEU A 127 16.08 -10.70 -5.07
CA LEU A 127 15.36 -10.26 -3.89
C LEU A 127 14.32 -11.28 -3.44
N LEU A 128 13.48 -11.79 -4.35
CA LEU A 128 12.51 -12.84 -4.03
C LEU A 128 13.20 -14.10 -3.51
N ALA A 129 14.31 -14.51 -4.14
CA ALA A 129 15.10 -15.65 -3.67
C ALA A 129 15.66 -15.41 -2.26
N ALA A 130 16.22 -14.23 -1.98
CA ALA A 130 16.75 -13.89 -0.66
C ALA A 130 15.64 -13.80 0.42
N ALA A 131 14.49 -13.25 0.05
CA ALA A 131 13.33 -13.13 0.93
C ALA A 131 12.80 -14.49 1.38
N GLY A 132 12.84 -15.50 0.50
CA GLY A 132 12.47 -16.88 0.86
C GLY A 132 13.41 -17.55 1.86
N HIS A 133 14.61 -17.00 2.06
CA HIS A 133 15.58 -17.45 3.06
C HIS A 133 15.58 -16.55 4.32
N GLY A 134 14.64 -15.59 4.42
CA GLY A 134 14.43 -14.78 5.62
C GLY A 134 15.20 -13.47 5.70
N ALA A 135 15.79 -12.99 4.59
CA ALA A 135 16.56 -11.73 4.58
C ALA A 135 16.24 -10.80 3.40
N PRO A 136 14.99 -10.32 3.24
CA PRO A 136 14.73 -9.21 2.33
C PRO A 136 15.28 -7.89 2.90
N PRO A 137 15.75 -6.96 2.05
CA PRO A 137 15.90 -5.55 2.42
C PRO A 137 14.56 -4.97 2.87
N ASP A 138 14.60 -4.04 3.84
CA ASP A 138 13.40 -3.35 4.34
C ASP A 138 12.68 -2.59 3.22
N ASP A 139 13.46 -1.98 2.32
CA ASP A 139 12.99 -1.07 1.28
C ASP A 139 13.94 -1.09 0.06
N PHE A 140 13.38 -1.02 -1.14
CA PHE A 140 14.13 -0.96 -2.41
C PHE A 140 13.35 -0.21 -3.48
N GLU A 141 14.04 0.26 -4.52
CA GLU A 141 13.41 0.95 -5.65
C GLU A 141 13.25 0.01 -6.83
N LEU A 142 12.11 0.11 -7.50
CA LEU A 142 11.84 -0.58 -8.77
C LEU A 142 11.41 0.43 -9.83
N VAL A 143 11.70 0.10 -11.07
CA VAL A 143 11.14 0.79 -12.22
C VAL A 143 10.18 -0.15 -12.94
N LEU A 144 8.96 0.33 -13.16
CA LEU A 144 7.91 -0.37 -13.87
C LEU A 144 7.62 0.32 -15.20
N ASN A 145 7.21 -0.48 -16.18
CA ASN A 145 6.71 -0.03 -17.46
C ASN A 145 5.25 -0.41 -17.56
N THR A 146 4.40 0.62 -17.61
CA THR A 146 2.96 0.47 -17.76
C THR A 146 2.55 0.90 -19.17
N PRO A 147 1.36 0.53 -19.65
CA PRO A 147 0.85 1.02 -20.93
C PRO A 147 0.68 2.55 -20.96
N GLU A 148 0.37 3.17 -19.82
CA GLU A 148 0.10 4.62 -19.71
C GLU A 148 1.36 5.45 -19.44
N GLN A 149 2.32 4.87 -18.71
CA GLN A 149 3.55 5.53 -18.31
C GLN A 149 4.74 4.59 -18.45
N ALA A 150 5.66 4.97 -19.35
CA ALA A 150 7.02 4.46 -19.36
C ALA A 150 7.80 5.05 -18.16
N GLU A 151 8.61 4.24 -17.49
CA GLU A 151 9.40 4.64 -16.32
C GLU A 151 8.55 5.14 -15.12
N LEU A 152 7.69 4.26 -14.60
CA LEU A 152 7.07 4.43 -13.30
C LEU A 152 8.08 4.03 -12.21
N HIS A 153 8.57 5.00 -11.45
CA HIS A 153 9.46 4.75 -10.31
C HIS A 153 8.63 4.47 -9.07
N VAL A 154 8.86 3.32 -8.44
CA VAL A 154 8.21 2.96 -7.19
C VAL A 154 9.23 2.67 -6.10
N HIS A 155 8.85 3.08 -4.89
CA HIS A 155 9.48 2.60 -3.67
C HIS A 155 8.70 1.39 -3.19
N ALA A 156 9.39 0.28 -2.93
CA ALA A 156 8.79 -1.01 -2.67
C ALA A 156 9.35 -1.64 -1.40
N SER A 157 8.48 -2.33 -0.66
CA SER A 157 8.83 -3.14 0.49
C SER A 157 8.25 -4.53 0.34
N LEU A 158 9.07 -5.55 0.57
CA LEU A 158 8.73 -6.95 0.41
C LEU A 158 8.81 -7.65 1.76
N SER A 159 7.73 -8.29 2.18
CA SER A 159 7.69 -9.10 3.41
C SER A 159 7.26 -10.53 3.10
N PRO A 160 7.96 -11.55 3.62
CA PRO A 160 7.52 -12.93 3.48
C PRO A 160 6.29 -13.16 4.36
N ASP A 161 5.37 -13.97 3.86
CA ASP A 161 4.19 -14.43 4.57
C ASP A 161 4.18 -15.96 4.52
N HIS A 162 4.22 -16.59 5.69
CA HIS A 162 4.22 -18.04 5.80
C HIS A 162 2.78 -18.48 6.02
N ASP A 163 2.13 -18.87 4.93
CA ASP A 163 0.81 -19.47 4.96
C ASP A 163 0.96 -21.00 5.12
N PRO A 164 0.00 -21.73 5.72
CA PRO A 164 0.06 -23.19 5.80
C PRO A 164 0.19 -23.88 4.43
N GLU A 165 -0.22 -23.20 3.35
CA GLU A 165 -0.14 -23.68 1.96
C GLU A 165 1.20 -23.42 1.27
N GLY A 166 2.11 -22.65 1.88
CA GLY A 166 3.44 -22.38 1.35
C GLY A 166 3.94 -20.96 1.56
N LEU A 167 5.12 -20.68 1.00
CA LEU A 167 5.75 -19.36 1.07
C LEU A 167 5.06 -18.39 0.10
N ARG A 168 4.56 -17.28 0.64
CA ARG A 168 4.02 -16.14 -0.11
C ARG A 168 4.83 -14.89 0.20
N PHE A 169 4.68 -13.88 -0.65
CA PHE A 169 5.29 -12.57 -0.42
C PHE A 169 4.24 -11.47 -0.50
N ARG A 170 4.24 -10.56 0.47
CA ARG A 170 3.47 -9.31 0.39
C ARG A 170 4.40 -8.21 -0.07
N LEU A 171 4.03 -7.58 -1.17
CA LEU A 171 4.74 -6.45 -1.75
C LEU A 171 3.86 -5.19 -1.64
N ALA A 172 4.41 -4.17 -1.02
CA ALA A 172 3.83 -2.83 -0.95
C ALA A 172 4.61 -1.91 -1.89
N MET A 173 3.92 -1.10 -2.70
CA MET A 173 4.54 -0.15 -3.63
C MET A 173 3.91 1.23 -3.51
N VAL A 174 4.76 2.26 -3.52
CA VAL A 174 4.38 3.68 -3.54
C VAL A 174 5.01 4.33 -4.76
N ASP A 175 4.20 5.04 -5.54
CA ASP A 175 4.70 5.82 -6.68
C ASP A 175 5.52 7.01 -6.17
N VAL A 176 6.80 7.06 -6.58
CA VAL A 176 7.75 8.13 -6.27
C VAL A 176 8.21 8.85 -7.52
N THR A 177 7.55 8.64 -8.66
CA THR A 177 7.95 9.19 -9.96
C THR A 177 7.96 10.71 -9.97
N ALA A 178 6.90 11.36 -9.46
CA ALA A 178 6.83 12.81 -9.40
C ALA A 178 7.98 13.39 -8.55
N ARG A 179 8.30 12.75 -7.42
CA ARG A 179 9.42 13.12 -6.56
C ARG A 179 10.76 12.97 -7.29
N LYS A 180 11.00 11.81 -7.92
CA LYS A 180 12.24 11.53 -8.68
C LYS A 180 12.43 12.50 -9.84
N ARG A 181 11.36 12.81 -10.59
CA ARG A 181 11.40 13.79 -11.69
C ARG A 181 11.73 15.18 -11.16
N ALA A 182 11.14 15.61 -10.04
CA ALA A 182 11.46 16.90 -9.43
C ALA A 182 12.93 16.96 -8.98
N GLU A 183 13.43 15.90 -8.33
CA GLU A 183 14.84 15.79 -7.91
C GLU A 183 15.80 15.83 -9.11
N GLN A 184 15.49 15.10 -10.19
CA GLN A 184 16.28 15.12 -11.43
C GLN A 184 16.27 16.52 -12.07
N HIS A 185 15.11 17.18 -12.11
CA HIS A 185 14.99 18.51 -12.69
C HIS A 185 15.79 19.56 -11.88
N GLN A 186 15.76 19.45 -10.55
CA GLN A 186 16.59 20.29 -9.67
C GLN A 186 18.09 20.04 -9.88
N ARG A 187 18.50 18.77 -9.99
CA ARG A 187 19.90 18.41 -10.28
C ARG A 187 20.35 18.95 -11.62
N LEU A 188 19.56 18.78 -12.68
CA LEU A 188 19.87 19.29 -14.01
C LEU A 188 20.00 20.82 -13.99
N ALA A 189 19.06 21.52 -13.36
CA ALA A 189 19.13 22.98 -13.23
C ALA A 189 20.38 23.43 -12.46
N ALA A 190 20.75 22.73 -11.40
CA ALA A 190 21.98 22.99 -10.66
C ALA A 190 23.24 22.75 -11.52
N THR A 191 23.27 21.67 -12.29
CA THR A 191 24.38 21.39 -13.23
C THR A 191 24.48 22.45 -14.32
N VAL A 192 23.37 22.86 -14.92
CA VAL A 192 23.37 23.92 -15.95
C VAL A 192 23.83 25.25 -15.37
N PHE A 193 23.39 25.61 -14.16
CA PHE A 193 23.87 26.81 -13.47
C PHE A 193 25.39 26.76 -13.26
N GLU A 194 25.89 25.64 -12.74
CA GLU A 194 27.30 25.48 -12.36
C GLU A 194 28.24 25.39 -13.56
N GLU A 195 27.84 24.68 -14.61
CA GLU A 195 28.66 24.41 -15.81
C GLU A 195 28.43 25.43 -16.94
N SER A 196 27.65 26.48 -16.70
CA SER A 196 27.53 27.59 -17.65
C SER A 196 28.88 28.31 -17.83
N ASN A 197 29.22 28.67 -19.07
CA ASN A 197 30.43 29.44 -19.39
C ASN A 197 30.29 30.94 -19.10
N GLU A 198 29.06 31.42 -18.87
CA GLU A 198 28.79 32.81 -18.51
C GLU A 198 28.71 32.95 -17.00
N GLY A 199 29.26 34.05 -16.46
CA GLY A 199 29.18 34.35 -15.04
C GLY A 199 27.74 34.68 -14.64
N ILE A 200 27.14 33.85 -13.79
CA ILE A 200 25.79 34.03 -13.27
C ILE A 200 25.87 34.41 -11.80
N ILE A 201 25.11 35.43 -11.42
CA ILE A 201 24.94 35.89 -10.04
C ILE A 201 23.45 35.87 -9.73
N VAL A 202 23.06 35.27 -8.61
CA VAL A 202 21.70 35.30 -8.08
C VAL A 202 21.69 36.17 -6.83
N THR A 203 20.79 37.16 -6.77
CA THR A 203 20.69 38.08 -5.62
C THR A 203 19.31 38.08 -5.00
N ASP A 204 19.22 38.47 -3.73
CA ASP A 204 17.94 38.78 -3.08
C ASP A 204 17.38 40.14 -3.54
N ALA A 205 16.19 40.50 -3.06
CA ALA A 205 15.53 41.77 -3.39
C ALA A 205 16.31 43.04 -2.95
N ARG A 206 17.36 42.90 -2.13
CA ARG A 206 18.26 43.99 -1.72
C ARG A 206 19.61 43.92 -2.45
N ALA A 207 19.66 43.19 -3.55
CA ALA A 207 20.86 42.96 -4.36
C ALA A 207 22.02 42.30 -3.59
N ARG A 208 21.75 41.57 -2.50
CA ARG A 208 22.78 40.75 -1.86
C ARG A 208 22.90 39.43 -2.59
N ILE A 209 24.12 39.08 -2.97
CA ILE A 209 24.47 37.83 -3.65
C ILE A 209 24.07 36.67 -2.75
N GLN A 210 23.19 35.82 -3.25
CA GLN A 210 22.82 34.56 -2.61
C GLN A 210 23.69 33.41 -3.14
N ARG A 211 24.00 33.42 -4.44
CA ARG A 211 24.81 32.40 -5.12
C ARG A 211 25.53 32.97 -6.33
N VAL A 212 26.65 32.36 -6.68
CA VAL A 212 27.38 32.57 -7.94
C VAL A 212 27.74 31.22 -8.55
N ASN A 213 27.91 31.15 -9.87
CA ASN A 213 28.36 29.91 -10.51
C ASN A 213 29.88 29.85 -10.71
N ARG A 214 30.41 28.68 -11.09
CA ARG A 214 31.82 28.48 -11.41
C ARG A 214 32.40 29.50 -12.39
N ALA A 215 31.69 29.85 -13.47
CA ALA A 215 32.19 30.81 -14.44
C ALA A 215 32.40 32.21 -13.84
N PHE A 216 31.52 32.65 -12.93
CA PHE A 216 31.74 33.88 -12.18
C PHE A 216 33.09 33.85 -11.44
N THR A 217 33.38 32.75 -10.75
CA THR A 217 34.64 32.57 -10.01
C THR A 217 35.85 32.63 -10.95
N ILE A 218 35.77 31.97 -12.11
CA ILE A 218 36.85 31.97 -13.12
C ILE A 218 37.07 33.37 -13.71
N VAL A 219 35.99 34.08 -14.04
CA VAL A 219 36.06 35.39 -14.71
C VAL A 219 36.42 36.50 -13.74
N THR A 220 35.99 36.44 -12.47
CA THR A 220 36.21 37.54 -11.51
C THR A 220 37.36 37.26 -10.54
N GLY A 221 37.70 36.00 -10.31
CA GLY A 221 38.71 35.55 -9.34
C GLY A 221 38.21 35.52 -7.89
N TYR A 222 36.95 35.83 -7.62
CA TYR A 222 36.34 35.74 -6.29
C TYR A 222 35.69 34.37 -6.07
N GLN A 223 35.90 33.78 -4.89
CA GLN A 223 35.22 32.56 -4.50
C GLN A 223 33.81 32.84 -3.96
N GLU A 224 32.93 31.83 -3.98
CA GLU A 224 31.53 31.97 -3.56
C GLU A 224 31.40 32.45 -2.10
N ASP A 225 32.18 31.85 -1.20
CA ASP A 225 32.22 32.21 0.23
C ASP A 225 32.69 33.65 0.49
N GLU A 226 33.44 34.24 -0.44
CA GLU A 226 33.91 35.64 -0.34
C GLU A 226 32.85 36.66 -0.75
N VAL A 227 31.89 36.26 -1.59
CA VAL A 227 30.91 37.18 -2.22
C VAL A 227 29.48 37.00 -1.71
N VAL A 228 29.11 35.82 -1.21
CA VAL A 228 27.78 35.57 -0.65
C VAL A 228 27.48 36.54 0.50
N GLY A 229 26.28 37.11 0.47
CA GLY A 229 25.81 38.16 1.40
C GLY A 229 26.26 39.59 1.04
N ARG A 230 27.20 39.76 0.11
CA ARG A 230 27.66 41.08 -0.36
C ARG A 230 26.88 41.54 -1.58
N THR A 231 27.02 42.81 -1.96
CA THR A 231 26.41 43.35 -3.19
C THR A 231 27.39 43.28 -4.36
N PRO A 232 26.93 43.11 -5.62
CA PRO A 232 27.79 43.11 -6.82
C PRO A 232 28.67 44.36 -6.99
N GLY A 233 28.38 45.45 -6.26
CA GLY A 233 29.24 46.65 -6.20
C GLY A 233 30.69 46.39 -5.81
N LEU A 234 31.02 45.24 -5.20
CA LEU A 234 32.42 44.83 -4.97
C LEU A 234 33.24 44.70 -6.27
N LEU A 235 32.57 44.46 -7.40
CA LEU A 235 33.17 44.36 -8.74
C LEU A 235 33.31 45.73 -9.42
N SER A 236 32.82 46.82 -8.83
CA SER A 236 32.78 48.13 -9.49
C SER A 236 34.18 48.63 -9.83
N SER A 237 34.43 48.90 -11.12
CA SER A 237 35.69 49.46 -11.61
C SER A 237 35.86 50.96 -11.28
N GLY A 238 34.78 51.65 -10.91
CA GLY A 238 34.75 53.11 -10.76
C GLY A 238 34.72 53.89 -12.08
N ARG A 239 34.64 53.21 -13.24
CA ARG A 239 34.56 53.85 -14.57
C ARG A 239 33.16 54.37 -14.92
N HIS A 240 32.14 53.85 -14.26
CA HIS A 240 30.74 54.26 -14.42
C HIS A 240 30.32 55.14 -13.25
N ASP A 241 29.59 56.22 -13.55
CA ASP A 241 29.10 57.15 -12.55
C ASP A 241 27.82 56.64 -11.86
N ARG A 242 27.38 57.36 -10.83
CA ARG A 242 26.19 57.00 -10.06
C ARG A 242 24.92 57.02 -10.93
N SER A 243 24.81 57.99 -11.84
CA SER A 243 23.66 58.10 -12.75
C SER A 243 23.52 56.87 -13.63
N PHE A 244 24.61 56.27 -14.12
CA PHE A 244 24.56 55.04 -14.91
C PHE A 244 23.86 53.90 -14.15
N TYR A 245 24.27 53.64 -12.90
CA TYR A 245 23.68 52.58 -12.09
C TYR A 245 22.22 52.89 -11.71
N GLU A 246 21.88 54.15 -11.43
CA GLU A 246 20.49 54.55 -11.17
C GLU A 246 19.59 54.28 -12.38
N HIS A 247 20.04 54.59 -13.60
CA HIS A 247 19.30 54.27 -14.82
C HIS A 247 19.16 52.76 -15.04
N MET A 248 20.22 51.98 -14.80
CA MET A 248 20.19 50.52 -14.88
C MET A 248 19.14 49.93 -13.94
N TRP A 249 19.14 50.37 -12.67
CA TRP A 249 18.20 49.86 -11.67
C TRP A 249 16.76 50.29 -11.93
N ASN A 250 16.53 51.53 -12.38
CA ASN A 250 15.19 51.99 -12.75
C ASN A 250 14.60 51.15 -13.88
N ARG A 251 15.40 50.90 -14.94
CA ARG A 251 15.01 50.02 -16.06
C ARG A 251 14.69 48.60 -15.59
N LEU A 252 15.52 48.03 -14.72
CA LEU A 252 15.27 46.70 -14.16
C LEU A 252 13.96 46.64 -13.35
N GLN A 253 13.63 47.69 -12.60
CA GLN A 253 12.39 47.77 -11.82
C GLN A 253 11.14 47.98 -12.68
N GLU A 254 11.23 48.81 -13.71
CA GLU A 254 10.11 49.14 -14.59
C GLU A 254 9.83 48.04 -15.62
N GLU A 255 10.88 47.46 -16.21
CA GLU A 255 10.79 46.52 -17.35
C GLU A 255 11.04 45.06 -16.95
N GLY A 256 11.47 44.80 -15.71
CA GLY A 256 11.80 43.47 -15.20
C GLY A 256 13.10 42.86 -15.75
N HIS A 257 13.80 43.56 -16.65
CA HIS A 257 15.08 43.14 -17.21
C HIS A 257 15.92 44.35 -17.63
N TRP A 258 17.24 44.17 -17.68
CA TRP A 258 18.17 45.16 -18.24
C TRP A 258 19.29 44.44 -18.98
N MET A 259 19.75 45.03 -20.07
CA MET A 259 20.86 44.53 -20.87
C MET A 259 21.77 45.70 -21.26
N GLY A 260 23.08 45.52 -21.08
CA GLY A 260 24.09 46.52 -21.40
C GLY A 260 25.47 46.08 -20.93
N GLU A 261 26.46 46.94 -21.11
CA GLU A 261 27.86 46.64 -20.78
C GLU A 261 28.28 47.35 -19.48
N VAL A 262 28.88 46.61 -18.56
CA VAL A 262 29.41 47.14 -17.30
C VAL A 262 30.89 46.81 -17.18
N TRP A 263 31.71 47.83 -16.93
CA TRP A 263 33.14 47.63 -16.66
C TRP A 263 33.34 47.20 -15.21
N ASN A 264 33.78 45.97 -15.00
CA ASN A 264 34.06 45.41 -13.70
C ASN A 264 35.56 45.24 -13.47
N ARG A 265 35.96 45.20 -12.20
CA ARG A 265 37.32 44.94 -11.75
C ARG A 265 37.40 43.55 -11.13
N ARG A 266 38.38 42.76 -11.57
CA ARG A 266 38.73 41.45 -11.02
C ARG A 266 39.35 41.59 -9.62
N LYS A 267 39.39 40.50 -8.86
CA LYS A 267 40.02 40.45 -7.53
C LYS A 267 41.48 40.89 -7.52
N ASN A 268 42.22 40.58 -8.59
CA ASN A 268 43.62 40.99 -8.76
C ASN A 268 43.81 42.46 -9.18
N GLY A 269 42.72 43.20 -9.40
CA GLY A 269 42.74 44.63 -9.75
C GLY A 269 42.66 44.93 -11.25
N GLU A 270 42.67 43.92 -12.13
CA GLU A 270 42.53 44.10 -13.57
C GLU A 270 41.10 44.51 -13.96
N THR A 271 40.97 45.40 -14.94
CA THR A 271 39.69 45.92 -15.48
C THR A 271 39.63 45.77 -16.98
#